data_AF-A0A350Y6W6-F1
#
_entry.id   AF-A0A350Y6W6-F1
#
_cell.length_a   1.000
_cell.length_b   1.000
_cell.length_c   1.000
_cell.angle_alpha   90.00
_cell.angle_beta   90.00
_cell.angle_gamma   90.00
#
_symmetry.space_group_name_H-M   'P 1'
#
loop_
_entity.id
_entity.type
_entity.pdbx_description
1 polymer ?
#
loop_
_entity_poly.entity_id
_entity_poly.type
_entity_poly.pdbx_seq_one_letter_code
_entity_poly.pdbx_strand_id
1 'polypeptide(L)'
;MPESQIYIPYRKGFSFKIRYLNPNWGVLHICSGNNIALQVNIRSHENTLALNSLINGAWGTQEEPAGFPFDVNQEIFLSVGAGADGFYLSAGIVGSVVIFTYKYAYRLPETQGLYLIYTNYANLEDCTILPHDSELIGQSIQSESETSNKLSLTDNVESEPAYLEFSDINSYKFYEVNVDRVEIITRYGRIGTSGQTSRQTYATPEKARIAACKKLNEKLQKGYVPAIIGNRPPRPPRSLDIAQFIRLTWKPIVTDGDSSLLSSKFSGLPWLRKDEPWPNCPICGRLMQLFFQLNMNELPEPVRFEFGSGLLQMFYCCNWGCEGEVESAVVSYGRTADLNKNLLIRLVQPNGEASTAPIPLALSDYFPAKTIVDWQQLEDYPDAPDEIVANIYGWEEVNNEEKQDEIVERLGFYDLEDYCEHRLTYEGDKLAGYPLWVQGMEYSGCPICHEPMRQVFQLASEDNLPYMFGDVGIGHVLQCRTHKEQFAFIWACS
;
A
#
# COMPACT_ATOMS: atom_id res chain seq x y z
N MET A 1 -3.05 13.58 1.47
CA MET A 1 -4.38 12.93 1.54
C MET A 1 -5.42 14.03 1.71
N PRO A 2 -6.50 14.13 0.90
CA PRO A 2 -7.48 15.22 1.04
C PRO A 2 -8.41 15.01 2.25
N GLU A 3 -8.88 16.12 2.82
CA GLU A 3 -9.46 16.27 4.16
C GLU A 3 -10.94 15.83 4.33
N SER A 4 -11.54 15.09 3.38
CA SER A 4 -12.97 14.75 3.40
C SER A 4 -13.27 13.28 3.09
N GLN A 5 -12.91 12.37 4.01
CA GLN A 5 -13.30 10.96 3.91
C GLN A 5 -14.52 10.67 4.80
N ILE A 6 -15.62 10.18 4.22
CA ILE A 6 -16.84 9.80 4.94
C ILE A 6 -17.12 8.32 4.67
N TYR A 7 -16.93 7.49 5.68
CA TYR A 7 -17.10 6.06 5.57
C TYR A 7 -18.55 5.70 5.86
N ILE A 8 -19.17 4.93 4.96
CA ILE A 8 -20.56 4.52 5.14
C ILE A 8 -20.68 3.05 4.72
N PRO A 9 -20.91 2.12 5.66
CA PRO A 9 -20.97 0.71 5.33
C PRO A 9 -22.14 0.46 4.36
N TYR A 10 -21.84 -0.14 3.21
CA TYR A 10 -22.85 -0.54 2.24
C TYR A 10 -23.81 -1.59 2.79
N ARG A 11 -25.11 -1.37 2.57
CA ARG A 11 -26.15 -2.41 2.52
C ARG A 11 -27.03 -2.14 1.29
N LYS A 12 -27.63 -3.18 0.69
CA LYS A 12 -28.67 -3.00 -0.36
C LYS A 12 -29.74 -2.03 0.17
N GLY A 13 -30.16 -1.06 -0.64
CA GLY A 13 -31.09 0.01 -0.23
C GLY A 13 -30.45 1.25 0.40
N PHE A 14 -29.12 1.34 0.48
CA PHE A 14 -28.45 2.55 0.92
C PHE A 14 -28.59 3.69 -0.11
N SER A 15 -28.92 4.90 0.35
CA SER A 15 -28.78 6.12 -0.45
C SER A 15 -28.08 7.22 0.32
N PHE A 16 -27.36 8.09 -0.38
CA PHE A 16 -26.74 9.27 0.21
C PHE A 16 -26.95 10.47 -0.70
N LYS A 17 -27.03 11.64 -0.09
CA LYS A 17 -27.26 12.94 -0.72
C LYS A 17 -26.12 13.87 -0.38
N ILE A 18 -25.43 14.35 -1.40
CA ILE A 18 -24.38 15.35 -1.31
C ILE A 18 -24.98 16.68 -1.75
N ARG A 19 -24.68 17.75 -1.00
CA ARG A 19 -24.97 19.14 -1.38
C ARG A 19 -23.66 19.89 -1.55
N TYR A 20 -23.53 20.63 -2.64
CA TYR A 20 -22.32 21.41 -2.92
C TYR A 20 -22.63 22.68 -3.70
N LEU A 21 -21.77 23.69 -3.52
CA LEU A 21 -21.85 24.99 -4.18
C LEU A 21 -20.72 25.12 -5.20
N ASN A 22 -21.04 25.37 -6.47
CA ASN A 22 -20.05 25.69 -7.52
C ASN A 22 -18.89 24.67 -7.67
N PRO A 23 -19.11 23.47 -8.26
CA PRO A 23 -17.98 22.58 -8.54
C PRO A 23 -17.16 23.19 -9.69
N ASN A 24 -15.86 23.43 -9.54
CA ASN A 24 -14.94 23.54 -10.70
C ASN A 24 -14.47 22.14 -11.14
N TRP A 25 -14.30 21.26 -10.16
CA TRP A 25 -13.94 19.85 -10.30
C TRP A 25 -14.31 19.14 -8.99
N GLY A 26 -14.67 17.86 -9.07
CA GLY A 26 -14.79 17.02 -7.90
C GLY A 26 -15.25 15.61 -8.23
N VAL A 27 -14.77 14.68 -7.42
CA VAL A 27 -14.88 13.25 -7.64
C VAL A 27 -15.43 12.62 -6.39
N LEU A 28 -16.46 11.80 -6.59
CA LEU A 28 -17.01 10.87 -5.62
C LEU A 28 -16.62 9.46 -6.08
N HIS A 29 -16.06 8.65 -5.18
CA HIS A 29 -15.82 7.23 -5.39
C HIS A 29 -16.63 6.42 -4.39
N ILE A 30 -17.24 5.35 -4.88
CA ILE A 30 -17.83 4.26 -4.11
C ILE A 30 -16.88 3.07 -4.35
N CYS A 31 -16.06 2.72 -3.36
CA CYS A 31 -14.99 1.74 -3.49
C CYS A 31 -15.33 0.44 -2.77
N SER A 32 -14.93 -0.73 -3.25
CA SER A 32 -14.96 -2.00 -2.48
C SER A 32 -13.57 -2.63 -2.54
N GLY A 33 -12.96 -2.81 -1.37
CA GLY A 33 -11.53 -3.14 -1.28
C GLY A 33 -10.68 -2.13 -2.06
N ASN A 34 -9.83 -2.63 -2.96
CA ASN A 34 -8.99 -1.82 -3.84
C ASN A 34 -9.68 -1.37 -5.14
N ASN A 35 -10.95 -1.70 -5.33
CA ASN A 35 -11.72 -1.38 -6.52
C ASN A 35 -12.56 -0.11 -6.33
N ILE A 36 -12.80 0.64 -7.40
CA ILE A 36 -13.83 1.69 -7.45
C ILE A 36 -15.05 1.10 -8.18
N ALA A 37 -16.09 0.77 -7.43
CA ALA A 37 -17.34 0.24 -7.95
C ALA A 37 -18.17 1.30 -8.70
N LEU A 38 -18.07 2.56 -8.28
CA LEU A 38 -18.61 3.71 -9.02
C LEU A 38 -17.77 4.96 -8.74
N GLN A 39 -17.22 5.54 -9.78
CA GLN A 39 -16.74 6.92 -9.81
C GLN A 39 -17.86 7.81 -10.34
N VAL A 40 -18.12 8.91 -9.65
CA VAL A 40 -18.94 10.03 -10.12
C VAL A 40 -18.04 11.26 -10.18
N ASN A 41 -17.67 11.68 -11.40
CA ASN A 41 -16.76 12.79 -11.63
C ASN A 41 -17.51 13.94 -12.31
N ILE A 42 -17.70 15.04 -11.58
CA ILE A 42 -18.42 16.22 -12.05
C ILE A 42 -17.41 17.23 -12.59
N ARG A 43 -17.46 17.49 -13.89
CA ARG A 43 -16.57 18.40 -14.61
C ARG A 43 -17.39 19.54 -15.21
N SER A 44 -17.76 20.50 -14.37
CA SER A 44 -18.58 21.65 -14.77
C SER A 44 -17.95 22.48 -15.90
N HIS A 45 -16.61 22.62 -15.90
CA HIS A 45 -15.87 23.34 -16.94
C HIS A 45 -15.95 22.66 -18.31
N GLU A 46 -16.16 21.34 -18.33
CA GLU A 46 -16.38 20.54 -19.55
C GLU A 46 -17.88 20.33 -19.84
N ASN A 47 -18.78 20.77 -18.95
CA ASN A 47 -20.20 20.44 -18.95
C ASN A 47 -20.45 18.91 -18.98
N THR A 48 -19.61 18.15 -18.28
CA THR A 48 -19.57 16.67 -18.34
C THR A 48 -19.72 16.04 -16.97
N LEU A 49 -20.60 15.05 -16.87
CA LEU A 49 -20.66 14.10 -15.75
C LEU A 49 -20.05 12.80 -16.25
N ALA A 50 -18.87 12.43 -15.74
CA ALA A 50 -18.19 11.20 -16.11
C ALA A 50 -18.41 10.12 -15.02
N LEU A 51 -18.99 8.99 -15.42
CA LEU A 51 -19.19 7.84 -14.56
C LEU A 51 -18.30 6.67 -15.00
N ASN A 52 -17.60 6.02 -14.08
CA ASN A 52 -16.76 4.88 -14.42
C ASN A 52 -16.54 3.91 -13.24
N SER A 53 -15.86 2.80 -13.48
CA SER A 53 -15.39 1.85 -12.48
C SER A 53 -13.90 1.60 -12.68
N LEU A 54 -13.15 1.40 -11.59
CA LEU A 54 -11.77 0.94 -11.60
C LEU A 54 -11.76 -0.46 -10.96
N ILE A 55 -11.47 -1.50 -11.74
CA ILE A 55 -11.49 -2.88 -11.25
C ILE A 55 -10.12 -3.49 -11.51
N ASN A 56 -9.48 -4.01 -10.47
CA ASN A 56 -8.13 -4.59 -10.52
C ASN A 56 -7.11 -3.65 -11.22
N GLY A 57 -7.15 -2.36 -10.87
CA GLY A 57 -6.26 -1.35 -11.44
C GLY A 57 -6.59 -0.86 -12.86
N ALA A 58 -7.63 -1.40 -13.51
CA ALA A 58 -8.02 -1.03 -14.87
C ALA A 58 -9.34 -0.24 -14.91
N TRP A 59 -9.35 0.89 -15.62
CA TRP A 59 -10.56 1.68 -15.84
C TRP A 59 -11.46 1.01 -16.88
N GLY A 60 -12.76 0.95 -16.58
CA GLY A 60 -13.77 0.53 -17.54
C GLY A 60 -14.12 1.61 -18.58
N THR A 61 -15.17 1.34 -19.36
CA THR A 61 -15.71 2.32 -20.32
C THR A 61 -16.40 3.47 -19.60
N GLN A 62 -15.98 4.71 -19.85
CA GLN A 62 -16.62 5.89 -19.27
C GLN A 62 -18.05 6.09 -19.83
N GLU A 63 -19.00 6.39 -18.95
CA GLU A 63 -20.37 6.80 -19.30
C GLU A 63 -20.54 8.31 -19.05
N GLU A 64 -21.14 9.02 -20.01
CA GLU A 64 -21.35 10.48 -19.97
C GLU A 64 -22.82 10.84 -20.13
N PRO A 65 -23.65 10.67 -19.08
CA PRO A 65 -25.06 11.00 -19.16
C PRO A 65 -25.31 12.51 -19.32
N ALA A 66 -26.18 12.86 -20.26
CA ALA A 66 -26.60 14.23 -20.52
C ALA A 66 -27.66 14.71 -19.50
N GLY A 67 -27.81 16.03 -19.37
CA GLY A 67 -28.87 16.65 -18.58
C GLY A 67 -28.56 16.83 -17.09
N PHE A 68 -27.32 16.56 -16.65
CA PHE A 68 -26.90 16.88 -15.30
C PHE A 68 -26.93 18.41 -15.07
N PRO A 69 -27.46 18.90 -13.94
CA PRO A 69 -27.72 20.33 -13.76
C PRO A 69 -26.47 21.08 -13.30
N PHE A 70 -25.57 21.38 -14.23
CA PHE A 70 -24.42 22.24 -13.95
C PHE A 70 -24.87 23.69 -13.75
N ASP A 71 -24.92 24.15 -12.50
CA ASP A 71 -25.18 25.55 -12.14
C ASP A 71 -24.12 26.03 -11.15
N VAL A 72 -23.29 26.98 -11.58
CA VAL A 72 -22.19 27.54 -10.77
C VAL A 72 -22.66 28.58 -9.76
N ASN A 73 -23.91 29.04 -9.86
CA ASN A 73 -24.49 30.08 -9.00
C ASN A 73 -25.50 29.55 -7.98
N GLN A 74 -25.84 28.26 -8.05
CA GLN A 74 -26.84 27.64 -7.18
C GLN A 74 -26.31 26.38 -6.51
N GLU A 75 -26.82 26.08 -5.32
CA GLU A 75 -26.52 24.83 -4.62
C GLU A 75 -27.24 23.68 -5.33
N ILE A 76 -26.50 22.61 -5.63
CA ILE A 76 -27.03 21.41 -6.28
C ILE A 76 -26.95 20.26 -5.29
N PHE A 77 -27.91 19.35 -5.38
CA PHE A 77 -27.80 18.06 -4.74
C PHE A 77 -27.59 16.94 -5.75
N LEU A 78 -26.78 15.97 -5.35
CA LEU A 78 -26.66 14.66 -5.99
C LEU A 78 -27.05 13.61 -4.96
N SER A 79 -28.01 12.76 -5.29
CA SER A 79 -28.31 11.55 -4.54
C SER A 79 -27.83 10.33 -5.31
N VAL A 80 -27.21 9.38 -4.62
CA VAL A 80 -26.84 8.09 -5.19
C VAL A 80 -27.39 6.99 -4.29
N GLY A 81 -28.17 6.09 -4.85
CA GLY A 81 -28.73 4.94 -4.17
C GLY A 81 -28.34 3.63 -4.85
N ALA A 82 -28.25 2.55 -4.10
CA ALA A 82 -27.91 1.23 -4.65
C ALA A 82 -29.14 0.34 -4.72
N GLY A 83 -29.58 0.03 -5.94
CA GLY A 83 -30.71 -0.84 -6.22
C GLY A 83 -30.30 -2.29 -6.50
N ALA A 84 -31.25 -3.08 -7.01
CA ALA A 84 -31.03 -4.50 -7.28
C ALA A 84 -30.11 -4.78 -8.49
N ASP A 85 -29.98 -3.85 -9.42
CA ASP A 85 -29.29 -4.04 -10.71
C ASP A 85 -28.31 -2.91 -11.05
N GLY A 86 -28.11 -1.95 -10.15
CA GLY A 86 -27.15 -0.86 -10.35
C GLY A 86 -27.26 0.25 -9.31
N PHE A 87 -26.43 1.26 -9.49
CA PHE A 87 -26.51 2.52 -8.77
C PHE A 87 -27.46 3.48 -9.48
N TYR A 88 -28.35 4.11 -8.73
CA TYR A 88 -29.32 5.08 -9.18
C TYR A 88 -28.90 6.47 -8.71
N LEU A 89 -28.62 7.35 -9.65
CA LEU A 89 -28.25 8.72 -9.42
C LEU A 89 -29.47 9.62 -9.66
N SER A 90 -29.67 10.63 -8.83
CA SER A 90 -30.61 11.72 -9.07
C SER A 90 -30.02 13.06 -8.66
N ALA A 91 -30.31 14.12 -9.40
CA ALA A 91 -29.76 15.44 -9.10
C ALA A 91 -30.73 16.58 -9.43
N GLY A 92 -30.54 17.70 -8.75
CA GLY A 92 -31.32 18.92 -8.95
C GLY A 92 -30.78 20.10 -8.17
N ILE A 93 -31.34 21.28 -8.45
CA ILE A 93 -31.07 22.49 -7.68
C ILE A 93 -31.76 22.36 -6.32
N VAL A 94 -31.07 22.71 -5.23
CA VAL A 94 -31.66 22.68 -3.89
C VAL A 94 -32.90 23.58 -3.84
N GLY A 95 -34.02 23.04 -3.37
CA GLY A 95 -35.31 23.73 -3.36
C GLY A 95 -36.14 23.61 -4.65
N SER A 96 -35.63 22.91 -5.68
CA SER A 96 -36.34 22.58 -6.91
C SER A 96 -36.67 21.08 -7.00
N VAL A 97 -37.49 20.70 -7.98
CA VAL A 97 -37.73 19.28 -8.33
C VAL A 97 -36.45 18.62 -8.88
N VAL A 98 -36.35 17.30 -8.78
CA VAL A 98 -35.30 16.54 -9.48
C VAL A 98 -35.43 16.75 -10.98
N ILE A 99 -34.30 17.06 -11.61
CA ILE A 99 -34.21 17.33 -13.06
C ILE A 99 -33.27 16.38 -13.78
N PHE A 100 -32.54 15.54 -13.04
CA PHE A 100 -31.65 14.51 -13.58
C PHE A 100 -31.87 13.18 -12.86
N THR A 101 -31.94 12.09 -13.61
CA THR A 101 -31.86 10.72 -13.08
C THR A 101 -31.04 9.85 -14.02
N TYR A 102 -30.27 8.91 -13.46
CA TYR A 102 -29.46 7.98 -14.25
C TYR A 102 -29.23 6.66 -13.51
N LYS A 103 -29.22 5.54 -14.23
CA LYS A 103 -28.86 4.23 -13.67
C LYS A 103 -27.51 3.78 -14.23
N TYR A 104 -26.55 3.57 -13.34
CA TYR A 104 -25.25 2.99 -13.63
C TYR A 104 -25.24 1.51 -13.25
N ALA A 105 -25.09 0.61 -14.23
CA ALA A 105 -25.12 -0.83 -13.99
C ALA A 105 -23.92 -1.28 -13.13
N TYR A 106 -24.12 -2.27 -12.26
CA TYR A 106 -23.01 -2.83 -11.50
C TYR A 106 -21.98 -3.48 -12.44
N ARG A 107 -20.72 -3.05 -12.31
CA ARG A 107 -19.57 -3.65 -13.02
C ARG A 107 -18.73 -4.53 -12.10
N LEU A 108 -18.76 -4.26 -10.80
CA LEU A 108 -18.19 -5.10 -9.77
C LEU A 108 -19.26 -6.11 -9.29
N PRO A 109 -18.97 -7.43 -9.25
CA PRO A 109 -19.92 -8.44 -8.75
C PRO A 109 -20.33 -8.21 -7.29
N GLU A 110 -21.59 -8.53 -6.94
CA GLU A 110 -22.22 -8.24 -5.64
C GLU A 110 -21.53 -8.84 -4.40
N THR A 111 -20.51 -9.69 -4.55
CA THR A 111 -19.98 -10.54 -3.49
C THR A 111 -18.90 -9.90 -2.60
N GLN A 112 -18.42 -8.69 -2.89
CA GLN A 112 -17.40 -8.00 -2.07
C GLN A 112 -18.01 -6.89 -1.19
N GLY A 113 -18.99 -7.28 -0.36
CA GLY A 113 -19.75 -6.38 0.50
C GLY A 113 -18.88 -5.56 1.44
N LEU A 114 -18.69 -4.28 1.08
CA LEU A 114 -18.64 -3.08 1.92
C LEU A 114 -18.08 -1.95 1.05
N TYR A 115 -18.91 -0.95 0.74
CA TYR A 115 -18.45 0.19 -0.04
C TYR A 115 -17.91 1.33 0.84
N LEU A 116 -16.73 1.84 0.52
CA LEU A 116 -16.15 3.07 1.05
C LEU A 116 -16.58 4.24 0.18
N ILE A 117 -17.03 5.35 0.76
CA ILE A 117 -17.32 6.57 -0.01
C ILE A 117 -16.17 7.57 0.17
N TYR A 118 -15.49 7.89 -0.93
CA TYR A 118 -14.52 8.98 -1.01
C TYR A 118 -15.13 10.15 -1.76
N THR A 119 -14.90 11.36 -1.29
CA THR A 119 -15.30 12.56 -2.03
C THR A 119 -14.26 13.65 -1.85
N ASN A 120 -14.00 14.43 -2.91
CA ASN A 120 -13.08 15.57 -2.86
C ASN A 120 -13.68 16.85 -3.49
N TYR A 121 -15.00 17.04 -3.36
CA TYR A 121 -15.63 18.29 -3.82
C TYR A 121 -15.09 19.48 -3.01
N ALA A 122 -14.45 20.44 -3.69
CA ALA A 122 -13.83 21.61 -3.07
C ALA A 122 -14.79 22.52 -2.28
N ASN A 123 -16.12 22.30 -2.40
CA ASN A 123 -17.19 23.07 -1.78
C ASN A 123 -18.33 22.17 -1.29
N LEU A 124 -17.98 21.04 -0.67
CA LEU A 124 -18.94 20.14 -0.05
C LEU A 124 -19.59 20.83 1.16
N GLU A 125 -20.87 21.19 1.04
CA GLU A 125 -21.64 21.83 2.13
C GLU A 125 -22.20 20.79 3.09
N ASP A 126 -22.69 19.66 2.56
CA ASP A 126 -23.31 18.61 3.36
C ASP A 126 -23.27 17.24 2.66
N CYS A 127 -23.22 16.17 3.46
CA CYS A 127 -23.38 14.80 3.02
C CYS A 127 -24.32 14.07 3.98
N THR A 128 -25.56 13.82 3.54
CA THR A 128 -26.60 13.18 4.32
C THR A 128 -26.84 11.74 3.84
N ILE A 129 -26.90 10.80 4.76
CA ILE A 129 -27.31 9.42 4.50
C ILE A 129 -28.85 9.33 4.56
N LEU A 130 -29.47 8.69 3.57
CA LEU A 130 -30.92 8.63 3.39
C LEU A 130 -31.48 7.20 3.55
N PRO A 131 -32.67 7.03 4.19
CA PRO A 131 -33.66 5.96 4.02
C PRO A 131 -33.37 4.66 3.24
N HIS A 132 -33.60 3.44 3.76
CA HIS A 132 -33.81 2.28 2.87
C HIS A 132 -35.04 2.48 1.95
N ASP A 133 -36.01 3.25 2.44
CA ASP A 133 -37.27 3.55 1.75
C ASP A 133 -37.46 5.05 1.49
N SER A 134 -36.40 5.86 1.59
CA SER A 134 -36.50 7.23 1.06
C SER A 134 -36.58 7.08 -0.45
N GLU A 135 -37.77 7.32 -0.99
CA GLU A 135 -38.02 7.33 -2.43
C GLU A 135 -36.82 7.97 -3.13
N LEU A 136 -36.14 7.17 -3.95
CA LEU A 136 -35.32 7.70 -5.03
C LEU A 136 -36.25 8.66 -5.76
N ILE A 137 -36.08 9.97 -5.53
CA ILE A 137 -36.95 10.99 -6.11
C ILE A 137 -36.91 10.78 -7.62
N GLY A 138 -38.01 10.25 -8.17
CA GLY A 138 -38.01 9.62 -9.49
C GLY A 138 -39.15 8.62 -9.75
N GLN A 139 -39.93 8.19 -8.75
CA GLN A 139 -41.22 7.52 -9.00
C GLN A 139 -42.37 8.52 -8.86
N SER A 140 -43.28 8.47 -9.84
CA SER A 140 -44.35 9.44 -10.10
C SER A 140 -45.28 9.71 -8.92
N ILE A 141 -45.55 10.99 -8.66
CA ILE A 141 -46.57 11.48 -7.73
C ILE A 141 -47.97 11.07 -8.23
N GLN A 142 -48.67 10.21 -7.48
CA GLN A 142 -50.13 10.21 -7.41
C GLN A 142 -50.59 10.17 -5.95
N SER A 143 -51.49 11.09 -5.65
CA SER A 143 -52.25 11.35 -4.43
C SER A 143 -52.55 10.13 -3.55
N GLU A 144 -52.29 10.23 -2.23
CA GLU A 144 -53.35 10.26 -1.20
C GLU A 144 -52.82 10.52 0.23
N SER A 145 -53.73 11.11 1.02
CA SER A 145 -53.74 11.61 2.39
C SER A 145 -52.75 11.09 3.45
N GLU A 146 -52.34 12.05 4.28
CA GLU A 146 -51.80 11.91 5.63
C GLU A 146 -52.49 10.80 6.46
N THR A 147 -51.72 9.83 6.92
CA THR A 147 -51.81 9.31 8.30
C THR A 147 -50.58 8.46 8.62
N SER A 148 -49.86 8.89 9.66
CA SER A 148 -48.94 8.14 10.52
C SER A 148 -48.47 6.74 10.06
N ASN A 149 -47.22 6.64 9.62
CA ASN A 149 -46.25 5.70 10.20
C ASN A 149 -44.83 6.05 9.71
N LYS A 150 -44.09 6.77 10.56
CA LYS A 150 -42.67 7.09 10.39
C LYS A 150 -41.87 5.81 10.70
N LEU A 151 -41.35 5.14 9.67
CA LEU A 151 -40.30 4.12 9.83
C LEU A 151 -38.96 4.75 9.37
N SER A 152 -37.93 4.60 10.18
CA SER A 152 -36.69 5.39 10.16
C SER A 152 -35.47 4.48 10.02
N LEU A 153 -34.44 4.91 9.28
CA LEU A 153 -33.15 4.21 9.11
C LEU A 153 -32.32 3.98 10.39
N THR A 154 -32.89 4.27 11.54
CA THR A 154 -32.35 3.97 12.86
C THR A 154 -32.35 2.47 13.17
N ASP A 155 -33.13 1.66 12.46
CA ASP A 155 -33.42 0.29 12.91
C ASP A 155 -32.25 -0.71 12.79
N ASN A 156 -31.14 -0.40 12.09
CA ASN A 156 -30.07 -1.39 11.80
C ASN A 156 -28.65 -1.13 12.35
N VAL A 157 -28.43 -0.10 13.16
CA VAL A 157 -27.30 -0.10 14.12
C VAL A 157 -27.79 -0.48 15.52
N GLU A 158 -29.11 -0.44 15.74
CA GLU A 158 -29.76 -1.06 16.89
C GLU A 158 -29.97 -2.58 16.70
N SER A 159 -29.84 -3.14 15.48
CA SER A 159 -30.08 -4.56 15.19
C SER A 159 -28.82 -5.46 15.08
N GLU A 160 -27.68 -4.94 14.58
CA GLU A 160 -26.43 -5.73 14.48
C GLU A 160 -25.17 -4.87 14.69
N PRO A 161 -24.21 -5.31 15.53
CA PRO A 161 -22.98 -4.57 15.81
C PRO A 161 -22.02 -4.55 14.61
N ALA A 162 -21.31 -3.43 14.41
CA ALA A 162 -20.23 -3.34 13.43
C ALA A 162 -18.93 -3.92 13.99
N TYR A 163 -18.43 -5.00 13.39
CA TYR A 163 -17.27 -5.74 13.87
C TYR A 163 -16.09 -5.66 12.89
N LEU A 164 -14.93 -5.26 13.40
CA LEU A 164 -13.68 -5.12 12.67
C LEU A 164 -12.60 -5.99 13.31
N GLU A 165 -11.71 -6.55 12.50
CA GLU A 165 -10.53 -7.30 12.94
C GLU A 165 -9.25 -6.66 12.40
N PHE A 166 -8.17 -6.77 13.16
CA PHE A 166 -6.84 -6.37 12.75
C PHE A 166 -5.87 -7.46 13.15
N SER A 167 -5.06 -7.88 12.19
CA SER A 167 -4.11 -8.96 12.35
C SER A 167 -2.80 -8.57 11.67
N ASP A 168 -1.72 -8.60 12.43
CA ASP A 168 -0.34 -8.48 11.96
C ASP A 168 0.55 -9.38 12.86
N ILE A 169 1.87 -9.37 12.66
CA ILE A 169 2.80 -10.20 13.46
C ILE A 169 2.76 -9.90 14.98
N ASN A 170 2.31 -8.72 15.40
CA ASN A 170 2.31 -8.23 16.77
C ASN A 170 0.90 -8.08 17.39
N SER A 171 -0.15 -8.17 16.57
CA SER A 171 -1.52 -7.81 16.91
C SER A 171 -2.49 -8.82 16.35
N TYR A 172 -3.44 -9.24 17.17
CA TYR A 172 -4.54 -10.11 16.77
C TYR A 172 -5.78 -9.67 17.52
N LYS A 173 -6.42 -8.61 17.00
CA LYS A 173 -7.34 -7.76 17.75
C LYS A 173 -8.66 -7.60 17.01
N PHE A 174 -9.73 -7.46 17.78
CA PHE A 174 -11.02 -7.05 17.25
C PHE A 174 -11.46 -5.71 17.86
N TYR A 175 -12.34 -5.03 17.14
CA TYR A 175 -13.01 -3.82 17.57
C TYR A 175 -14.45 -3.85 17.06
N GLU A 176 -15.38 -3.72 17.98
CA GLU A 176 -16.81 -3.78 17.73
C GLU A 176 -17.47 -2.51 18.24
N VAL A 177 -18.36 -1.93 17.44
CA VAL A 177 -19.17 -0.78 17.81
C VAL A 177 -20.63 -1.10 17.60
N ASN A 178 -21.41 -0.91 18.66
CA ASN A 178 -22.86 -0.96 18.66
C ASN A 178 -23.42 0.39 19.13
N VAL A 179 -24.58 0.79 18.62
CA VAL A 179 -25.26 2.01 19.06
C VAL A 179 -26.62 1.62 19.61
N ASP A 180 -26.82 1.83 20.91
CA ASP A 180 -28.10 1.66 21.59
C ASP A 180 -28.68 3.04 21.91
N ARG A 181 -29.60 3.52 21.06
CA ARG A 181 -30.21 4.85 21.14
C ARG A 181 -29.17 5.96 21.23
N VAL A 182 -28.94 6.49 22.43
CA VAL A 182 -28.02 7.61 22.71
C VAL A 182 -26.65 7.14 23.21
N GLU A 183 -26.45 5.84 23.39
CA GLU A 183 -25.22 5.25 23.91
C GLU A 183 -24.48 4.51 22.80
N ILE A 184 -23.16 4.71 22.74
CA ILE A 184 -22.25 3.86 21.99
C ILE A 184 -21.69 2.82 22.94
N ILE A 185 -21.83 1.56 22.58
CA ILE A 185 -21.20 0.43 23.26
C ILE A 185 -20.06 -0.06 22.37
N THR A 186 -18.84 0.00 22.88
CA THR A 186 -17.64 -0.46 22.16
C THR A 186 -17.08 -1.69 22.85
N ARG A 187 -16.92 -2.80 22.13
CA ARG A 187 -16.20 -3.98 22.62
C ARG A 187 -14.88 -4.12 21.86
N TYR A 188 -13.79 -4.42 22.55
CA TYR A 188 -12.49 -4.56 21.92
C TYR A 188 -11.61 -5.52 22.70
N GLY A 189 -10.71 -6.22 22.02
CA GLY A 189 -9.86 -7.21 22.67
C GLY A 189 -9.07 -8.04 21.68
N ARG A 190 -8.56 -9.19 22.14
CA ARG A 190 -7.97 -10.20 21.26
C ARG A 190 -9.06 -11.03 20.62
N ILE A 191 -8.90 -11.38 19.33
CA ILE A 191 -9.85 -12.26 18.63
C ILE A 191 -9.98 -13.58 19.39
N GLY A 192 -11.21 -14.09 19.50
CA GLY A 192 -11.55 -15.28 20.28
C GLY A 192 -11.65 -15.07 21.81
N THR A 193 -11.53 -13.84 22.30
CA THR A 193 -11.78 -13.50 23.73
C THR A 193 -13.06 -12.68 23.88
N SER A 194 -13.61 -12.61 25.11
CA SER A 194 -14.73 -11.70 25.41
C SER A 194 -14.36 -10.22 25.28
N GLY A 195 -13.07 -9.89 25.33
CA GLY A 195 -12.57 -8.51 25.29
C GLY A 195 -13.01 -7.66 26.47
N GLN A 196 -12.94 -6.34 26.29
CA GLN A 196 -13.36 -5.31 27.22
C GLN A 196 -14.49 -4.49 26.58
N THR A 197 -15.40 -3.98 27.41
CA THR A 197 -16.52 -3.15 26.96
C THR A 197 -16.39 -1.75 27.55
N SER A 198 -16.56 -0.74 26.70
CA SER A 198 -16.68 0.66 27.08
C SER A 198 -18.02 1.20 26.60
N ARG A 199 -18.59 2.15 27.34
CA ARG A 199 -19.87 2.79 27.03
C ARG A 199 -19.70 4.30 27.04
N GLN A 200 -20.32 4.98 26.09
CA GLN A 200 -20.29 6.44 25.99
C GLN A 200 -21.64 6.99 25.58
N THR A 201 -22.23 7.84 26.41
CA THR A 201 -23.54 8.45 26.17
C THR A 201 -23.42 9.80 25.48
N TYR A 202 -24.33 10.08 24.55
CA TYR A 202 -24.42 11.32 23.79
C TYR A 202 -25.77 11.99 24.01
N ALA A 203 -25.88 13.28 23.66
CA ALA A 203 -27.10 14.05 23.87
C ALA A 203 -28.28 13.59 22.99
N THR A 204 -28.00 13.02 21.82
CA THR A 204 -29.02 12.56 20.85
C THR A 204 -28.56 11.28 20.15
N PRO A 205 -29.49 10.46 19.64
CA PRO A 205 -29.14 9.25 18.88
C PRO A 205 -28.29 9.57 17.66
N GLU A 206 -28.58 10.68 16.97
CA GLU A 206 -27.81 11.14 15.82
C GLU A 206 -26.34 11.43 16.18
N LYS A 207 -26.10 12.08 17.32
CA LYS A 207 -24.73 12.33 17.79
C LYS A 207 -24.00 11.05 18.17
N ALA A 208 -24.71 10.05 18.73
CA ALA A 208 -24.13 8.74 19.00
C ALA A 208 -23.73 8.02 17.70
N ARG A 209 -24.57 8.07 16.67
CA ARG A 209 -24.26 7.47 15.35
C ARG A 209 -23.06 8.12 14.69
N ILE A 210 -23.00 9.45 14.61
CA ILE A 210 -21.86 10.17 14.01
C ILE A 210 -20.55 9.81 14.73
N ALA A 211 -20.57 9.77 16.07
CA ALA A 211 -19.39 9.43 16.84
C ALA A 211 -19.00 7.94 16.72
N ALA A 212 -19.96 7.03 16.54
CA ALA A 212 -19.70 5.61 16.27
C ALA A 212 -19.00 5.43 14.92
N CYS A 213 -19.50 6.09 13.87
CA CYS A 213 -18.85 6.11 12.55
C CYS A 213 -17.42 6.64 12.66
N LYS A 214 -17.21 7.76 13.36
CA LYS A 214 -15.86 8.31 13.56
C LYS A 214 -14.91 7.28 14.19
N LYS A 215 -15.34 6.58 15.24
CA LYS A 215 -14.53 5.54 15.91
C LYS A 215 -14.18 4.37 14.97
N LEU A 216 -15.12 3.92 14.14
CA LEU A 216 -14.85 2.86 13.16
C LEU A 216 -13.83 3.33 12.13
N ASN A 217 -13.93 4.58 11.67
CA ASN A 217 -13.04 5.14 10.65
C ASN A 217 -11.61 5.26 11.15
N GLU A 218 -11.45 5.72 12.40
CA GLU A 218 -10.15 5.75 13.06
C GLU A 218 -9.50 4.36 13.17
N LYS A 219 -10.30 3.27 13.16
CA LYS A 219 -9.78 1.89 13.16
C LYS A 219 -9.48 1.39 11.77
N LEU A 220 -10.36 1.63 10.80
CA LEU A 220 -10.12 1.28 9.41
C LEU A 220 -8.85 1.95 8.87
N GLN A 221 -8.62 3.23 9.22
CA GLN A 221 -7.38 3.95 8.89
C GLN A 221 -6.11 3.34 9.53
N LYS A 222 -6.28 2.52 10.56
CA LYS A 222 -5.19 1.76 11.22
C LYS A 222 -5.06 0.34 10.67
N GLY A 223 -5.68 0.05 9.53
CA GLY A 223 -5.60 -1.25 8.86
C GLY A 223 -6.59 -2.29 9.36
N TYR A 224 -7.52 -1.94 10.27
CA TYR A 224 -8.59 -2.87 10.62
C TYR A 224 -9.45 -3.13 9.38
N VAL A 225 -9.88 -4.39 9.21
CA VAL A 225 -10.76 -4.82 8.14
C VAL A 225 -12.10 -5.27 8.70
N PRO A 226 -13.21 -5.06 7.98
CA PRO A 226 -14.50 -5.64 8.36
C PRO A 226 -14.45 -7.16 8.40
N ALA A 227 -15.10 -7.75 9.41
CA ALA A 227 -15.08 -9.20 9.62
C ALA A 227 -16.41 -9.72 10.18
N ILE A 228 -16.57 -11.04 10.19
CA ILE A 228 -17.70 -11.74 10.80
C ILE A 228 -17.22 -12.38 12.10
N ILE A 229 -17.93 -12.10 13.20
CA ILE A 229 -17.60 -12.65 14.52
C ILE A 229 -17.58 -14.17 14.47
N GLY A 230 -16.47 -14.77 14.90
CA GLY A 230 -16.30 -16.21 15.00
C GLY A 230 -15.82 -16.90 13.72
N ASN A 231 -15.75 -16.20 12.58
CA ASN A 231 -15.16 -16.77 11.37
C ASN A 231 -13.65 -17.00 11.52
N ARG A 232 -12.95 -16.11 12.24
CA ARG A 232 -11.53 -16.22 12.48
C ARG A 232 -11.27 -16.83 13.88
N PRO A 233 -10.58 -17.99 13.98
CA PRO A 233 -10.29 -18.62 15.27
C PRO A 233 -9.29 -17.83 16.12
N PRO A 234 -9.17 -18.09 17.44
CA PRO A 234 -8.12 -17.50 18.26
C PRO A 234 -6.73 -18.02 17.87
N ARG A 235 -5.72 -17.14 17.84
CA ARG A 235 -4.33 -17.54 17.58
C ARG A 235 -3.85 -18.63 18.54
N PRO A 236 -3.00 -19.56 18.06
CA PRO A 236 -2.29 -20.50 18.93
C PRO A 236 -1.48 -19.81 20.04
N PRO A 237 -1.22 -20.49 21.17
CA PRO A 237 -0.39 -19.95 22.24
C PRO A 237 1.03 -19.65 21.74
N ARG A 238 1.47 -18.40 21.92
CA ARG A 238 2.81 -17.97 21.54
C ARG A 238 3.82 -18.24 22.65
N SER A 239 4.96 -18.85 22.30
CA SER A 239 6.11 -19.07 23.19
C SER A 239 7.41 -18.36 22.73
N LEU A 240 7.41 -17.81 21.51
CA LEU A 240 8.51 -17.03 20.93
C LEU A 240 8.00 -15.65 20.51
N ASP A 241 8.68 -14.57 20.90
CA ASP A 241 8.32 -13.21 20.50
C ASP A 241 9.16 -12.72 19.31
N ILE A 242 8.50 -12.37 18.20
CA ILE A 242 9.10 -11.85 16.96
C ILE A 242 9.88 -10.55 17.21
N ALA A 243 9.50 -9.77 18.22
CA ALA A 243 10.18 -8.53 18.58
C ALA A 243 11.66 -8.76 18.94
N GLN A 244 12.04 -9.99 19.29
CA GLN A 244 13.44 -10.39 19.52
C GLN A 244 14.29 -10.37 18.25
N PHE A 245 13.67 -10.43 17.07
CA PHE A 245 14.35 -10.49 15.77
C PHE A 245 14.29 -9.18 14.99
N ILE A 246 13.79 -8.10 15.59
CA ILE A 246 13.69 -6.80 14.94
C ILE A 246 15.05 -6.31 14.40
N ARG A 247 15.05 -5.78 13.18
CA ARG A 247 16.15 -4.97 12.63
C ARG A 247 15.64 -3.58 12.30
N LEU A 248 16.53 -2.60 12.35
CA LEU A 248 16.24 -1.29 11.79
C LEU A 248 16.44 -1.32 10.28
N THR A 249 15.54 -0.66 9.57
CA THR A 249 15.63 -0.38 8.14
C THR A 249 15.33 1.10 7.90
N TRP A 250 15.78 1.63 6.77
CA TRP A 250 15.60 3.04 6.44
C TRP A 250 15.01 3.20 5.05
N LYS A 251 13.80 3.74 5.01
CA LYS A 251 13.14 4.16 3.77
C LYS A 251 13.77 5.47 3.28
N PRO A 252 14.20 5.57 2.01
CA PRO A 252 14.73 6.81 1.47
C PRO A 252 13.63 7.86 1.34
N ILE A 253 13.93 9.09 1.74
CA ILE A 253 13.13 10.28 1.44
C ILE A 253 13.83 10.98 0.28
N VAL A 254 13.11 11.18 -0.83
CA VAL A 254 13.69 11.65 -2.08
C VAL A 254 13.11 12.97 -2.56
N THR A 255 13.89 13.67 -3.40
CA THR A 255 13.43 14.79 -4.21
C THR A 255 13.84 14.59 -5.66
N ASP A 256 12.99 14.97 -6.61
CA ASP A 256 13.32 14.92 -8.03
C ASP A 256 14.53 15.82 -8.34
N GLY A 257 15.40 15.31 -9.21
CA GLY A 257 16.57 16.03 -9.69
C GLY A 257 17.89 15.47 -9.18
N ASP A 258 18.93 15.83 -9.93
CA ASP A 258 20.30 15.43 -9.66
C ASP A 258 21.03 16.55 -8.91
N SER A 259 21.59 16.23 -7.75
CA SER A 259 22.24 17.19 -6.86
C SER A 259 23.77 17.14 -7.01
N SER A 260 24.51 16.89 -5.93
CA SER A 260 25.97 16.78 -5.96
C SER A 260 26.40 15.42 -6.54
N LEU A 261 27.58 15.38 -7.15
CA LEU A 261 28.22 14.12 -7.56
C LEU A 261 28.46 13.17 -6.38
N LEU A 262 28.53 13.69 -5.15
CA LEU A 262 28.74 12.88 -3.95
C LEU A 262 27.44 12.47 -3.26
N SER A 263 26.28 12.96 -3.69
CA SER A 263 25.01 12.67 -3.02
C SER A 263 24.61 11.21 -3.17
N SER A 264 23.88 10.71 -2.16
CA SER A 264 23.04 9.52 -2.31
C SER A 264 21.89 9.80 -3.27
N LYS A 265 21.67 8.94 -4.25
CA LYS A 265 20.69 9.15 -5.33
C LYS A 265 20.31 7.85 -6.04
N PHE A 266 19.12 7.86 -6.61
CA PHE A 266 18.69 6.95 -7.66
C PHE A 266 18.96 7.59 -9.02
N SER A 267 19.59 6.85 -9.93
CA SER A 267 20.05 7.35 -11.23
C SER A 267 20.84 8.67 -11.13
N GLY A 268 20.86 9.46 -12.21
CA GLY A 268 21.62 10.70 -12.32
C GLY A 268 23.07 10.48 -12.74
N LEU A 269 23.86 11.55 -12.63
CA LEU A 269 25.27 11.58 -12.95
C LEU A 269 26.06 10.98 -11.76
N PRO A 270 26.72 9.81 -11.94
CA PRO A 270 27.58 9.23 -10.92
C PRO A 270 28.84 10.05 -10.76
N TRP A 271 29.46 9.96 -9.58
CA TRP A 271 30.87 10.31 -9.47
C TRP A 271 31.71 9.27 -10.24
N LEU A 272 32.42 9.71 -11.27
CA LEU A 272 33.48 8.95 -11.93
C LEU A 272 34.77 9.76 -11.81
N ARG A 273 35.93 9.10 -11.79
CA ARG A 273 37.21 9.83 -11.87
C ARG A 273 37.35 10.47 -13.26
N LYS A 274 38.06 11.60 -13.38
CA LYS A 274 38.19 12.43 -14.60
C LYS A 274 38.38 11.66 -15.92
N ASP A 275 39.23 10.64 -15.92
CA ASP A 275 39.58 9.86 -17.12
C ASP A 275 39.01 8.44 -17.07
N GLU A 276 38.08 8.17 -16.15
CA GLU A 276 37.43 6.87 -16.02
C GLU A 276 36.34 6.72 -17.10
N PRO A 277 36.38 5.64 -17.89
CA PRO A 277 35.33 5.38 -18.86
C PRO A 277 34.02 5.04 -18.17
N TRP A 278 32.91 5.35 -18.83
CA TRP A 278 31.60 4.94 -18.37
C TRP A 278 31.47 3.41 -18.33
N PRO A 279 30.89 2.80 -17.28
CA PRO A 279 30.83 1.34 -17.16
C PRO A 279 30.09 0.63 -18.30
N ASN A 280 30.70 -0.43 -18.82
CA ASN A 280 30.12 -1.32 -19.83
C ASN A 280 29.59 -2.61 -19.22
N CYS A 281 28.49 -3.12 -19.76
CA CYS A 281 27.92 -4.41 -19.40
C CYS A 281 28.89 -5.53 -19.79
N PRO A 282 29.21 -6.46 -18.87
CA PRO A 282 30.14 -7.56 -19.16
C PRO A 282 29.56 -8.60 -20.14
N ILE A 283 28.24 -8.60 -20.37
CA ILE A 283 27.57 -9.51 -21.31
C ILE A 283 27.54 -8.93 -22.73
N CYS A 284 26.94 -7.74 -22.89
CA CYS A 284 26.71 -7.18 -24.23
C CYS A 284 27.70 -6.07 -24.63
N GLY A 285 28.57 -5.63 -23.72
CA GLY A 285 29.56 -4.57 -23.97
C GLY A 285 28.97 -3.15 -24.10
N ARG A 286 27.65 -2.98 -24.03
CA ARG A 286 26.99 -1.66 -24.08
C ARG A 286 27.13 -0.93 -22.74
N LEU A 287 26.96 0.39 -22.77
CA LEU A 287 26.98 1.21 -21.55
C LEU A 287 25.84 0.80 -20.62
N MET A 288 26.12 0.76 -19.32
CA MET A 288 25.13 0.50 -18.27
C MET A 288 24.55 1.79 -17.71
N GLN A 289 23.36 1.73 -17.14
CA GLN A 289 22.78 2.87 -16.43
C GLN A 289 23.22 2.85 -14.97
N LEU A 290 23.36 4.01 -14.34
CA LEU A 290 23.44 4.05 -12.87
C LEU A 290 22.05 3.74 -12.31
N PHE A 291 21.93 2.70 -11.48
CA PHE A 291 20.71 2.45 -10.73
C PHE A 291 20.70 3.29 -9.46
N PHE A 292 21.78 3.23 -8.68
CA PHE A 292 21.93 4.10 -7.52
C PHE A 292 23.39 4.38 -7.20
N GLN A 293 23.58 5.45 -6.44
CA GLN A 293 24.80 5.75 -5.72
C GLN A 293 24.43 6.08 -4.27
N LEU A 294 25.13 5.52 -3.29
CA LEU A 294 24.96 5.87 -1.88
C LEU A 294 26.27 6.43 -1.34
N ASN A 295 26.20 7.58 -0.67
CA ASN A 295 27.30 8.10 0.12
C ASN A 295 27.32 7.39 1.48
N MET A 296 28.22 6.42 1.61
CA MET A 296 28.31 5.54 2.77
C MET A 296 28.63 6.32 4.04
N ASN A 297 29.32 7.46 3.91
CA ASN A 297 29.69 8.33 5.03
C ASN A 297 28.50 9.15 5.58
N GLU A 298 27.43 9.29 4.79
CA GLU A 298 26.24 10.08 5.13
C GLU A 298 25.03 9.19 5.49
N LEU A 299 25.21 7.87 5.49
CA LEU A 299 24.16 6.94 5.92
C LEU A 299 23.78 7.17 7.39
N PRO A 300 22.54 6.81 7.77
CA PRO A 300 22.09 6.92 9.15
C PRO A 300 22.86 5.97 10.08
N GLU A 301 22.94 6.33 11.36
CA GLU A 301 23.46 5.42 12.38
C GLU A 301 22.38 4.40 12.79
N PRO A 302 22.77 3.15 13.11
CA PRO A 302 24.14 2.65 13.21
C PRO A 302 24.78 2.18 11.89
N VAL A 303 24.00 2.04 10.80
CA VAL A 303 24.45 1.36 9.57
C VAL A 303 25.58 2.04 8.81
N ARG A 304 25.84 3.34 9.07
CA ARG A 304 26.99 4.09 8.54
C ARG A 304 28.32 3.35 8.65
N PHE A 305 28.53 2.61 9.73
CA PHE A 305 29.79 1.93 9.98
C PHE A 305 29.79 0.46 9.54
N GLU A 306 28.67 -0.06 9.04
CA GLU A 306 28.52 -1.47 8.70
C GLU A 306 29.06 -1.82 7.32
N PHE A 307 28.95 -0.92 6.33
CA PHE A 307 29.10 -1.29 4.91
C PHE A 307 30.36 -0.73 4.24
N GLY A 308 31.27 -0.14 5.01
CA GLY A 308 32.45 0.55 4.50
C GLY A 308 32.22 2.04 4.30
N SER A 309 33.16 2.73 3.65
CA SER A 309 33.16 4.18 3.44
C SER A 309 33.32 4.53 1.96
N GLY A 310 32.93 5.76 1.57
CA GLY A 310 33.00 6.22 0.18
C GLY A 310 31.64 6.19 -0.51
N LEU A 311 31.63 5.92 -1.82
CA LEU A 311 30.44 5.85 -2.65
C LEU A 311 30.18 4.41 -3.09
N LEU A 312 29.09 3.81 -2.62
CA LEU A 312 28.60 2.56 -3.18
C LEU A 312 27.84 2.87 -4.45
N GLN A 313 28.23 2.27 -5.57
CA GLN A 313 27.59 2.48 -6.86
C GLN A 313 27.10 1.15 -7.41
N MET A 314 25.91 1.15 -8.01
CA MET A 314 25.42 0.05 -8.83
C MET A 314 25.10 0.56 -10.23
N PHE A 315 25.79 0.02 -11.21
CA PHE A 315 25.45 0.16 -12.62
C PHE A 315 24.80 -1.12 -13.11
N TYR A 316 23.74 -1.00 -13.90
CA TYR A 316 22.94 -2.14 -14.35
C TYR A 316 22.57 -2.00 -15.82
N CYS A 317 22.56 -3.13 -16.52
CA CYS A 317 22.26 -3.20 -17.95
C CYS A 317 20.80 -3.59 -18.18
N CYS A 318 19.99 -2.63 -18.65
CA CYS A 318 18.60 -2.84 -19.05
C CYS A 318 18.43 -3.26 -20.52
N ASN A 319 19.50 -3.67 -21.20
CA ASN A 319 19.39 -4.14 -22.58
C ASN A 319 18.74 -5.53 -22.60
N TRP A 320 17.80 -5.71 -23.53
CA TRP A 320 17.16 -7.00 -23.79
C TRP A 320 18.18 -8.13 -23.96
N GLY A 321 17.91 -9.28 -23.35
CA GLY A 321 18.75 -10.47 -23.42
C GLY A 321 19.98 -10.46 -22.52
N CYS A 322 20.17 -9.44 -21.68
CA CYS A 322 21.15 -9.47 -20.59
C CYS A 322 20.52 -9.92 -19.26
N GLU A 323 19.21 -9.74 -19.11
CA GLU A 323 18.45 -10.24 -17.96
C GLU A 323 18.37 -11.77 -18.01
N GLY A 324 18.48 -12.43 -16.85
CA GLY A 324 18.47 -13.88 -16.74
C GLY A 324 19.84 -14.56 -16.96
N GLU A 325 20.87 -13.82 -17.39
CA GLU A 325 22.25 -14.32 -17.40
C GLU A 325 22.83 -14.29 -15.99
N VAL A 326 22.70 -15.42 -15.31
CA VAL A 326 23.06 -15.61 -13.90
C VAL A 326 24.22 -16.59 -13.74
N GLU A 327 24.90 -16.51 -12.60
CA GLU A 327 25.75 -17.57 -12.10
C GLU A 327 25.21 -18.07 -10.78
N SER A 328 24.82 -19.35 -10.80
CA SER A 328 24.39 -20.05 -9.60
C SER A 328 25.57 -20.11 -8.63
N ALA A 329 25.43 -19.36 -7.55
CA ALA A 329 26.31 -19.44 -6.41
C ALA A 329 25.65 -20.34 -5.37
N VAL A 330 26.38 -21.35 -4.90
CA VAL A 330 25.94 -22.10 -3.72
C VAL A 330 25.99 -21.16 -2.53
N VAL A 331 24.81 -20.89 -1.99
CA VAL A 331 24.61 -20.19 -0.73
C VAL A 331 25.04 -21.11 0.40
N SER A 332 25.48 -20.52 1.50
CA SER A 332 25.74 -21.24 2.73
C SER A 332 24.56 -22.18 3.07
N TYR A 333 24.86 -23.41 3.48
CA TYR A 333 23.87 -24.35 4.03
C TYR A 333 22.81 -24.87 3.04
N GLY A 334 23.22 -25.12 1.79
CA GLY A 334 22.47 -25.98 0.85
C GLY A 334 21.45 -25.28 -0.03
N ARG A 335 21.36 -23.94 0.04
CA ARG A 335 20.59 -23.13 -0.91
C ARG A 335 21.45 -22.72 -2.11
N THR A 336 20.80 -22.30 -3.20
CA THR A 336 21.46 -21.71 -4.37
C THR A 336 20.89 -20.31 -4.59
N ALA A 337 21.73 -19.36 -4.96
CA ALA A 337 21.34 -18.01 -5.33
C ALA A 337 21.86 -17.71 -6.74
N ASP A 338 21.01 -17.13 -7.57
CA ASP A 338 21.35 -16.82 -8.96
C ASP A 338 21.88 -15.39 -9.08
N LEU A 339 23.21 -15.28 -9.07
CA LEU A 339 23.90 -13.99 -9.10
C LEU A 339 23.82 -13.38 -10.50
N ASN A 340 23.21 -12.21 -10.60
CA ASN A 340 23.07 -11.51 -11.87
C ASN A 340 24.43 -10.99 -12.35
N LYS A 341 24.71 -11.14 -13.66
CA LYS A 341 25.99 -10.73 -14.26
C LYS A 341 25.95 -9.41 -15.01
N ASN A 342 24.77 -8.92 -15.36
CA ASN A 342 24.55 -7.75 -16.20
C ASN A 342 24.77 -6.41 -15.45
N LEU A 343 25.69 -6.37 -14.49
CA LEU A 343 25.86 -5.24 -13.58
C LEU A 343 27.30 -5.04 -13.12
N LEU A 344 27.55 -3.89 -12.50
CA LEU A 344 28.75 -3.56 -11.75
C LEU A 344 28.32 -2.94 -10.41
N ILE A 345 28.66 -3.60 -9.31
CA ILE A 345 28.58 -3.03 -7.96
C ILE A 345 30.00 -2.80 -7.44
N ARG A 346 30.23 -1.63 -6.84
CA ARG A 346 31.56 -1.27 -6.32
C ARG A 346 31.49 -0.23 -5.23
N LEU A 347 32.50 -0.23 -4.37
CA LEU A 347 32.75 0.83 -3.41
C LEU A 347 33.90 1.71 -3.93
N VAL A 348 33.66 3.01 -4.08
CA VAL A 348 34.63 3.95 -4.66
C VAL A 348 34.98 5.03 -3.65
N GLN A 349 36.27 5.29 -3.47
CA GLN A 349 36.72 6.47 -2.71
C GLN A 349 36.73 7.67 -3.66
N PRO A 350 35.91 8.72 -3.43
CA PRO A 350 35.81 9.86 -4.33
C PRO A 350 36.99 10.84 -4.16
N ASN A 351 38.21 10.32 -4.31
CA ASN A 351 39.45 11.07 -4.18
C ASN A 351 39.90 11.57 -5.56
N GLY A 352 40.27 12.85 -5.65
CA GLY A 352 40.78 13.47 -6.88
C GLY A 352 39.71 14.18 -7.71
N GLU A 353 40.05 14.51 -8.96
CA GLU A 353 39.16 15.23 -9.87
C GLU A 353 38.06 14.30 -10.42
N ALA A 354 36.81 14.74 -10.27
CA ALA A 354 35.66 14.07 -10.85
C ALA A 354 35.58 14.35 -12.36
N SER A 355 34.99 13.42 -13.10
CA SER A 355 34.63 13.62 -14.49
C SER A 355 33.55 14.70 -14.62
N THR A 356 33.71 15.55 -15.64
CA THR A 356 32.73 16.55 -16.05
C THR A 356 31.95 16.11 -17.29
N ALA A 357 32.19 14.88 -17.76
CA ALA A 357 31.48 14.33 -18.91
C ALA A 357 29.99 14.16 -18.56
N PRO A 358 29.07 14.57 -19.47
CA PRO A 358 27.64 14.34 -19.26
C PRO A 358 27.32 12.85 -19.40
N ILE A 359 26.09 12.48 -19.02
CA ILE A 359 25.54 11.15 -19.30
C ILE A 359 25.68 10.86 -20.82
N PRO A 360 26.23 9.70 -21.20
CA PRO A 360 26.42 9.36 -22.61
C PRO A 360 25.11 9.38 -23.41
N LEU A 361 25.10 10.08 -24.54
CA LEU A 361 23.95 10.16 -25.46
C LEU A 361 23.51 8.79 -26.02
N ALA A 362 24.38 7.78 -25.96
CA ALA A 362 24.06 6.41 -26.34
C ALA A 362 23.10 5.71 -25.36
N LEU A 363 22.87 6.28 -24.17
CA LEU A 363 21.84 5.86 -23.22
C LEU A 363 20.58 6.72 -23.43
N SER A 364 19.83 6.45 -24.49
CA SER A 364 18.66 7.26 -24.89
C SER A 364 17.53 7.29 -23.86
N ASP A 365 17.38 6.21 -23.07
CA ASP A 365 16.31 6.03 -22.09
C ASP A 365 16.85 6.11 -20.66
N TYR A 366 17.79 7.03 -20.41
CA TYR A 366 18.41 7.20 -19.09
C TYR A 366 17.39 7.63 -18.04
N PHE A 367 17.33 6.89 -16.93
CA PHE A 367 16.32 7.14 -15.90
C PHE A 367 16.45 8.52 -15.25
N PRO A 368 15.32 9.20 -14.93
CA PRO A 368 15.35 10.48 -14.23
C PRO A 368 15.98 10.32 -12.85
N ALA A 369 16.78 11.31 -12.45
CA ALA A 369 17.46 11.29 -11.16
C ALA A 369 16.50 11.66 -10.02
N LYS A 370 16.67 10.96 -8.88
CA LYS A 370 16.07 11.33 -7.60
C LYS A 370 17.16 11.35 -6.53
N THR A 371 17.37 12.49 -5.90
CA THR A 371 18.33 12.62 -4.79
C THR A 371 17.69 12.13 -3.50
N ILE A 372 18.39 11.30 -2.73
CA ILE A 372 18.00 10.92 -1.37
C ILE A 372 18.44 12.04 -0.43
N VAL A 373 17.48 12.70 0.21
CA VAL A 373 17.71 13.88 1.07
C VAL A 373 17.63 13.55 2.55
N ASP A 374 16.95 12.47 2.93
CA ASP A 374 16.83 12.01 4.31
C ASP A 374 16.40 10.52 4.34
N TRP A 375 16.31 9.95 5.54
CA TRP A 375 15.96 8.56 5.79
C TRP A 375 14.89 8.45 6.87
N GLN A 376 13.78 7.79 6.54
CA GLN A 376 12.78 7.41 7.53
C GLN A 376 13.16 6.05 8.15
N GLN A 377 13.54 6.06 9.43
CA GLN A 377 13.79 4.84 10.18
C GLN A 377 12.49 4.07 10.43
N LEU A 378 12.52 2.76 10.19
CA LEU A 378 11.42 1.82 10.39
C LEU A 378 11.92 0.56 11.12
N GLU A 379 11.00 -0.11 11.80
CA GLU A 379 11.20 -1.48 12.28
C GLU A 379 11.01 -2.45 11.11
N ASP A 380 11.84 -3.47 11.05
CA ASP A 380 11.81 -4.49 9.99
C ASP A 380 11.92 -5.88 10.62
N TYR A 381 11.14 -6.81 10.10
CA TYR A 381 11.02 -8.16 10.64
C TYR A 381 11.48 -9.19 9.60
N PRO A 382 11.91 -10.38 10.02
CA PRO A 382 12.27 -11.46 9.09
C PRO A 382 11.13 -11.78 8.13
N ASP A 383 11.46 -11.90 6.85
CA ASP A 383 10.45 -12.17 5.83
C ASP A 383 10.08 -13.64 5.76
N ALA A 384 11.09 -14.51 5.95
CA ALA A 384 10.93 -15.96 5.97
C ALA A 384 11.21 -16.50 7.38
N PRO A 385 10.47 -17.53 7.86
CA PRO A 385 10.78 -18.19 9.13
C PRO A 385 12.21 -18.76 9.17
N ASP A 386 12.76 -19.09 8.01
CA ASP A 386 14.12 -19.60 7.87
C ASP A 386 15.21 -18.63 8.33
N GLU A 387 14.94 -17.32 8.26
CA GLU A 387 15.82 -16.33 8.86
C GLU A 387 15.83 -16.44 10.39
N ILE A 388 14.69 -16.79 11.00
CA ILE A 388 14.60 -17.02 12.45
C ILE A 388 15.24 -18.34 12.82
N VAL A 389 15.07 -19.39 12.00
CA VAL A 389 15.78 -20.67 12.15
C VAL A 389 17.29 -20.42 12.20
N ALA A 390 17.83 -19.65 11.26
CA ALA A 390 19.26 -19.28 11.26
C ALA A 390 19.70 -18.57 12.55
N ASN A 391 18.86 -17.70 13.12
CA ASN A 391 19.18 -16.97 14.36
C ASN A 391 19.11 -17.84 15.62
N ILE A 392 18.21 -18.83 15.69
CA ILE A 392 17.99 -19.66 16.88
C ILE A 392 18.84 -20.92 16.85
N TYR A 393 18.84 -21.61 15.72
CA TYR A 393 19.40 -22.95 15.57
C TYR A 393 20.76 -22.97 14.89
N GLY A 394 21.15 -21.85 14.28
CA GLY A 394 22.31 -21.80 13.41
C GLY A 394 21.90 -21.96 11.97
N TRP A 395 22.79 -21.53 11.08
CA TRP A 395 22.49 -21.49 9.67
C TRP A 395 22.47 -22.89 9.03
N GLU A 396 23.09 -23.89 9.67
CA GLU A 396 23.07 -25.30 9.28
C GLU A 396 21.69 -25.96 9.31
N GLU A 397 20.75 -25.36 10.05
CA GLU A 397 19.36 -25.82 10.13
C GLU A 397 18.43 -25.05 9.18
N VAL A 398 18.95 -24.11 8.38
CA VAL A 398 18.17 -23.45 7.32
C VAL A 398 17.67 -24.50 6.31
N ASN A 399 16.48 -24.28 5.77
CA ASN A 399 15.76 -25.21 4.89
C ASN A 399 15.29 -26.51 5.59
N ASN A 400 15.25 -26.52 6.92
CA ASN A 400 14.63 -27.57 7.70
C ASN A 400 13.14 -27.24 7.94
N GLU A 401 12.25 -27.89 7.20
CA GLU A 401 10.79 -27.68 7.28
C GLU A 401 10.25 -27.89 8.70
N GLU A 402 10.72 -28.92 9.43
CA GLU A 402 10.29 -29.17 10.80
C GLU A 402 10.63 -27.99 11.73
N LYS A 403 11.78 -27.34 11.49
CA LYS A 403 12.21 -26.17 12.25
C LYS A 403 11.43 -24.92 11.86
N GLN A 404 11.10 -24.75 10.58
CA GLN A 404 10.25 -23.65 10.13
C GLN A 404 8.86 -23.74 10.78
N ASP A 405 8.24 -24.93 10.73
CA ASP A 405 6.93 -25.18 11.34
C ASP A 405 6.96 -24.95 12.85
N GLU A 406 8.01 -25.44 13.53
CA GLU A 406 8.21 -25.20 14.97
C GLU A 406 8.29 -23.70 15.28
N ILE A 407 9.01 -22.91 14.48
CA ILE A 407 9.10 -21.46 14.66
C ILE A 407 7.73 -20.78 14.44
N VAL A 408 7.02 -21.13 13.37
CA VAL A 408 5.69 -20.60 13.04
C VAL A 408 4.71 -20.88 14.17
N GLU A 409 4.66 -22.12 14.67
CA GLU A 409 3.81 -22.50 15.81
C GLU A 409 4.19 -21.71 17.07
N ARG A 410 5.50 -21.63 17.38
CA ARG A 410 5.97 -20.89 18.57
C ARG A 410 5.70 -19.39 18.49
N LEU A 411 5.65 -18.82 17.29
CA LEU A 411 5.25 -17.44 17.04
C LEU A 411 3.72 -17.24 17.16
N GLY A 412 2.95 -18.32 17.22
CA GLY A 412 1.50 -18.30 17.37
C GLY A 412 0.75 -18.11 16.04
N PHE A 413 1.29 -18.64 14.95
CA PHE A 413 0.63 -18.72 13.64
C PHE A 413 0.12 -20.14 13.38
N TYR A 414 -0.88 -20.29 12.51
CA TYR A 414 -1.45 -21.61 12.19
C TYR A 414 -0.52 -22.45 11.32
N ASP A 415 0.11 -21.80 10.34
CA ASP A 415 0.97 -22.40 9.34
C ASP A 415 1.82 -21.31 8.67
N LEU A 416 2.66 -21.72 7.72
CA LEU A 416 3.54 -20.84 6.96
C LEU A 416 2.77 -19.81 6.13
N GLU A 417 1.58 -20.15 5.63
CA GLU A 417 0.75 -19.24 4.84
C GLU A 417 0.22 -18.10 5.72
N ASP A 418 -0.32 -18.43 6.90
CA ASP A 418 -0.73 -17.45 7.91
C ASP A 418 0.46 -16.57 8.36
N TYR A 419 1.66 -17.12 8.53
CA TYR A 419 2.84 -16.29 8.80
C TYR A 419 3.13 -15.30 7.65
N CYS A 420 3.14 -15.79 6.42
CA CYS A 420 3.45 -15.00 5.22
C CYS A 420 2.44 -13.88 4.97
N GLU A 421 1.15 -14.09 5.23
CA GLU A 421 0.12 -13.05 5.13
C GLU A 421 0.28 -11.93 6.14
N HIS A 422 0.98 -12.19 7.26
CA HIS A 422 1.09 -11.28 8.39
C HIS A 422 2.50 -10.71 8.60
N ARG A 423 3.43 -11.00 7.68
CA ARG A 423 4.81 -10.49 7.72
C ARG A 423 4.84 -8.97 7.61
N LEU A 424 5.79 -8.34 8.30
CA LEU A 424 5.95 -6.88 8.38
C LEU A 424 7.26 -6.39 7.74
N THR A 425 7.84 -7.19 6.85
CA THR A 425 9.05 -6.79 6.13
C THR A 425 8.72 -5.65 5.18
N TYR A 426 9.44 -4.53 5.27
CA TYR A 426 9.14 -3.36 4.42
C TYR A 426 9.37 -3.69 2.94
N GLU A 427 8.39 -3.37 2.11
CA GLU A 427 8.32 -3.82 0.71
C GLU A 427 9.00 -2.90 -0.31
N GLY A 428 9.09 -1.60 -0.01
CA GLY A 428 9.68 -0.62 -0.92
C GLY A 428 11.21 -0.60 -0.92
N ASP A 429 11.77 0.40 -1.59
CA ASP A 429 13.20 0.69 -1.55
C ASP A 429 13.64 0.93 -0.11
N LYS A 430 14.70 0.26 0.34
CA LYS A 430 15.20 0.42 1.71
C LYS A 430 16.68 0.15 1.86
N LEU A 431 17.28 0.85 2.81
CA LEU A 431 18.62 0.60 3.31
C LEU A 431 18.58 -0.34 4.50
N ALA A 432 19.44 -1.36 4.48
CA ALA A 432 19.58 -2.40 5.50
C ALA A 432 18.28 -3.19 5.77
N GLY A 433 17.95 -3.48 7.03
CA GLY A 433 16.78 -4.30 7.37
C GLY A 433 16.90 -5.79 6.99
N TYR A 434 15.77 -6.45 6.80
CA TYR A 434 15.66 -7.80 6.23
C TYR A 434 15.30 -7.73 4.75
N PRO A 435 15.81 -8.60 3.87
CA PRO A 435 15.29 -8.73 2.51
C PRO A 435 13.82 -9.16 2.52
N LEU A 436 13.00 -8.54 1.67
CA LEU A 436 11.69 -9.08 1.31
C LEU A 436 11.87 -10.10 0.18
N TRP A 437 11.71 -11.38 0.49
CA TRP A 437 11.91 -12.44 -0.49
C TRP A 437 10.64 -12.74 -1.27
N VAL A 438 10.73 -12.78 -2.59
CA VAL A 438 9.56 -13.07 -3.45
C VAL A 438 9.36 -14.57 -3.65
N GLN A 439 10.43 -15.32 -3.98
CA GLN A 439 10.39 -16.76 -4.25
C GLN A 439 11.04 -17.61 -3.15
N GLY A 440 11.50 -16.97 -2.08
CA GLY A 440 12.16 -17.62 -0.94
C GLY A 440 13.52 -17.01 -0.59
N MET A 441 14.05 -17.38 0.56
CA MET A 441 15.30 -16.82 1.08
C MET A 441 16.53 -17.22 0.23
N GLU A 442 17.31 -16.24 -0.25
CA GLU A 442 18.42 -16.47 -1.19
C GLU A 442 19.72 -15.72 -0.82
N TYR A 443 20.02 -15.58 0.47
CA TYR A 443 21.25 -14.90 0.91
C TYR A 443 22.51 -15.45 0.24
N SER A 444 23.20 -14.67 -0.60
CA SER A 444 24.48 -15.12 -1.15
C SER A 444 25.55 -15.30 -0.06
N GLY A 445 26.38 -16.34 -0.20
CA GLY A 445 27.57 -16.54 0.63
C GLY A 445 28.76 -15.76 0.07
N CYS A 446 29.62 -15.23 0.95
CA CYS A 446 30.84 -14.56 0.49
C CYS A 446 31.76 -15.53 -0.26
N PRO A 447 32.29 -15.19 -1.45
CA PRO A 447 33.18 -16.08 -2.20
C PRO A 447 34.53 -16.32 -1.50
N ILE A 448 34.86 -15.54 -0.46
CA ILE A 448 36.12 -15.65 0.28
C ILE A 448 35.96 -16.36 1.63
N CYS A 449 35.00 -15.93 2.47
CA CYS A 449 34.79 -16.56 3.80
C CYS A 449 33.57 -17.48 3.88
N HIS A 450 32.75 -17.56 2.83
CA HIS A 450 31.53 -18.38 2.77
C HIS A 450 30.44 -18.02 3.80
N GLU A 451 30.67 -17.00 4.62
CA GLU A 451 29.65 -16.43 5.52
C GLU A 451 28.52 -15.76 4.71
N PRO A 452 27.28 -15.85 5.20
CA PRO A 452 26.12 -15.21 4.56
C PRO A 452 26.30 -13.69 4.51
N MET A 453 26.00 -13.11 3.35
CA MET A 453 26.11 -11.68 3.13
C MET A 453 24.95 -10.92 3.79
N ARG A 454 25.19 -9.65 4.13
CA ARG A 454 24.24 -8.73 4.75
C ARG A 454 23.57 -7.88 3.67
N GLN A 455 22.24 -7.72 3.72
CA GLN A 455 21.55 -6.74 2.86
C GLN A 455 22.03 -5.32 3.15
N VAL A 456 22.46 -4.64 2.10
CA VAL A 456 22.83 -3.22 2.10
C VAL A 456 21.65 -2.40 1.60
N PHE A 457 21.10 -2.76 0.44
CA PHE A 457 20.05 -1.99 -0.22
C PHE A 457 19.09 -2.91 -0.95
N GLN A 458 17.80 -2.63 -0.85
CA GLN A 458 16.73 -3.30 -1.58
C GLN A 458 16.14 -2.32 -2.59
N LEU A 459 15.85 -2.81 -3.79
CA LEU A 459 15.25 -2.08 -4.90
C LEU A 459 13.92 -2.74 -5.25
N ALA A 460 12.81 -2.06 -4.96
CA ALA A 460 11.48 -2.50 -5.34
C ALA A 460 11.15 -2.04 -6.77
N SER A 461 10.42 -2.87 -7.52
CA SER A 461 9.96 -2.50 -8.86
C SER A 461 9.11 -1.23 -8.83
N GLU A 462 9.43 -0.29 -9.72
CA GLU A 462 8.71 0.96 -9.93
C GLU A 462 8.51 1.86 -8.68
N ASP A 463 9.37 1.74 -7.66
CA ASP A 463 9.38 2.66 -6.51
C ASP A 463 10.14 3.97 -6.85
N ASN A 464 11.43 4.08 -6.55
CA ASN A 464 12.18 5.29 -6.91
C ASN A 464 12.76 5.24 -8.33
N LEU A 465 13.01 4.06 -8.87
CA LEU A 465 13.46 3.85 -10.25
C LEU A 465 12.30 3.39 -11.14
N PRO A 466 12.18 3.91 -12.38
CA PRO A 466 11.21 3.41 -13.36
C PRO A 466 11.72 2.11 -14.00
N TYR A 467 11.93 1.09 -13.18
CA TYR A 467 12.41 -0.22 -13.60
C TYR A 467 11.59 -1.32 -12.94
N MET A 468 11.23 -2.33 -13.74
CA MET A 468 10.42 -3.46 -13.34
C MET A 468 11.29 -4.72 -13.37
N PHE A 469 11.47 -5.35 -12.22
CA PHE A 469 12.15 -6.65 -12.11
C PHE A 469 11.14 -7.75 -12.41
N GLY A 470 11.08 -8.25 -13.65
CA GLY A 470 10.13 -9.32 -14.02
C GLY A 470 8.67 -8.92 -13.78
N ASP A 471 7.90 -9.77 -13.08
CA ASP A 471 6.53 -9.46 -12.65
C ASP A 471 6.52 -8.92 -11.21
N VAL A 472 6.72 -7.60 -11.07
CA VAL A 472 6.71 -6.86 -9.79
C VAL A 472 7.70 -7.43 -8.76
N GLY A 473 8.92 -7.69 -9.21
CA GLY A 473 9.98 -8.26 -8.39
C GLY A 473 10.74 -7.26 -7.51
N ILE A 474 11.69 -7.81 -6.75
CA ILE A 474 12.52 -7.06 -5.81
C ILE A 474 13.97 -7.49 -5.99
N GLY A 475 14.87 -6.51 -6.09
CA GLY A 475 16.30 -6.71 -6.13
C GLY A 475 16.98 -6.44 -4.78
N HIS A 476 18.00 -7.23 -4.47
CA HIS A 476 18.75 -7.16 -3.22
C HIS A 476 20.24 -7.03 -3.47
N VAL A 477 20.82 -5.94 -2.98
CA VAL A 477 22.27 -5.75 -2.90
C VAL A 477 22.75 -6.26 -1.56
N LEU A 478 23.53 -7.33 -1.58
CA LEU A 478 24.12 -7.96 -0.40
C LEU A 478 25.63 -7.69 -0.38
N GLN A 479 26.22 -7.58 0.81
CA GLN A 479 27.66 -7.40 1.00
C GLN A 479 28.19 -8.28 2.14
N CYS A 480 29.41 -8.81 1.97
CA CYS A 480 30.08 -9.51 3.06
C CYS A 480 30.38 -8.57 4.25
N ARG A 481 30.14 -9.06 5.48
CA ARG A 481 30.44 -8.32 6.71
C ARG A 481 31.94 -8.08 6.94
N THR A 482 32.80 -8.92 6.37
CA THR A 482 34.27 -8.82 6.53
C THR A 482 34.93 -8.25 5.28
N HIS A 483 34.62 -8.81 4.10
CA HIS A 483 35.22 -8.42 2.84
C HIS A 483 34.37 -7.36 2.13
N LYS A 484 34.59 -6.08 2.43
CA LYS A 484 33.73 -4.95 1.98
C LYS A 484 33.65 -4.74 0.47
N GLU A 485 34.58 -5.32 -0.29
CA GLU A 485 34.54 -5.28 -1.76
C GLU A 485 33.76 -6.46 -2.37
N GLN A 486 33.24 -7.38 -1.54
CA GLN A 486 32.48 -8.54 -2.01
C GLN A 486 30.99 -8.27 -1.89
N PHE A 487 30.34 -8.16 -3.05
CA PHE A 487 28.92 -7.91 -3.21
C PHE A 487 28.25 -9.05 -3.97
N ALA A 488 26.95 -9.17 -3.77
CA ALA A 488 26.06 -9.98 -4.59
C ALA A 488 24.82 -9.16 -4.94
N PHE A 489 24.29 -9.39 -6.13
CA PHE A 489 22.97 -8.90 -6.52
C PHE A 489 22.13 -10.05 -7.02
N ILE A 490 20.95 -10.16 -6.43
CA ILE A 490 19.92 -11.14 -6.74
C ILE A 490 18.60 -10.40 -6.82
N TRP A 491 17.70 -10.88 -7.66
CA TRP A 491 16.32 -10.41 -7.67
C TRP A 491 15.40 -11.56 -8.05
N ALA A 492 14.19 -11.51 -7.54
CA ALA A 492 13.14 -12.48 -7.84
C ALA A 492 11.82 -11.73 -8.10
N CYS A 493 10.91 -12.36 -8.83
CA CYS A 493 9.58 -11.82 -9.14
C CYS A 493 8.50 -12.87 -8.92
N SER A 494 7.23 -12.45 -8.97
CA SER A 494 6.09 -13.35 -8.76
C SER A 494 5.87 -14.31 -9.93
#